data_AF-A0A925KSN5-F1
#
_entry.id   AF-A0A925KSN5-F1
#
_cell.length_a   1.000
_cell.length_b   1.000
_cell.length_c   1.000
_cell.angle_alpha   90.00
_cell.angle_beta   90.00
_cell.angle_gamma   90.00
#
_symmetry.space_group_name_H-M   'P 1'
#
loop_
_entity.id
_entity.type
_entity.pdbx_description
1 polymer ?
#
loop_
_entity_poly.entity_id
_entity_poly.type
_entity_poly.pdbx_seq_one_letter_code
_entity_poly.pdbx_strand_id
1 'polypeptide(L)'
;LLRQKEFGSLSASEATPYIMMYWGSLMIGRWTGAISVFNLSKNTKMILQFVIPLIAFGILIAIIYSSGYNVAPLYYYIICVVIQIAAFYISKDKPARTLLIFSTLGIVAMLIGLMTTGDIAIYAFLSGGLVCSIMWPAIFSLSIAGLGKYTSQGSAFLIMMILGGGIIPPIQGKIADIIGIHQSYFIAAICFAYLAFFAFVVKGILRKQGIDYDAEVSAAGH
;
A
#
# COMPACT_ATOMS: atom_id res chain seq x y z
N LEU A 1 18.30 6.25 4.96
CA LEU A 1 18.60 5.11 4.07
C LEU A 1 19.39 5.56 2.84
N LEU A 2 18.80 6.35 1.93
CA LEU A 2 19.39 6.73 0.63
C LEU A 2 20.77 7.42 0.67
N ARG A 3 21.16 8.02 1.80
CA ARG A 3 22.49 8.63 2.01
C ARG A 3 23.60 7.62 2.32
N GLN A 4 23.27 6.37 2.66
CA GLN A 4 24.26 5.34 2.97
C GLN A 4 24.95 4.85 1.69
N LYS A 5 26.24 4.47 1.80
CA LYS A 5 27.05 3.99 0.67
C LYS A 5 26.43 2.79 -0.05
N GLU A 6 25.77 1.91 0.70
CA GLU A 6 25.06 0.73 0.18
C GLU A 6 23.82 1.07 -0.66
N PHE A 7 23.38 2.33 -0.66
CA PHE A 7 22.20 2.83 -1.36
C PHE A 7 22.54 3.99 -2.31
N GLY A 8 23.80 4.05 -2.76
CA GLY A 8 24.27 5.03 -3.75
C GLY A 8 24.72 6.38 -3.18
N SER A 9 24.70 6.57 -1.85
CA SER A 9 25.11 7.83 -1.20
C SER A 9 24.45 9.08 -1.79
N LEU A 10 23.17 8.97 -2.14
CA LEU A 10 22.42 10.02 -2.84
C LEU A 10 22.38 11.30 -1.99
N SER A 11 22.68 12.43 -2.63
CA SER A 11 22.47 13.75 -2.07
C SER A 11 20.98 14.00 -1.83
N ALA A 12 20.64 15.04 -1.05
CA ALA A 12 19.24 15.37 -0.77
C ALA A 12 18.43 15.64 -2.06
N SER A 13 19.06 16.26 -3.07
CA SER A 13 18.45 16.53 -4.39
C SER A 13 18.21 15.26 -5.20
N GLU A 14 19.14 14.29 -5.13
CA GLU A 14 19.02 13.01 -5.84
C GLU A 14 18.04 12.05 -5.16
N ALA A 15 17.77 12.23 -3.86
CA ALA A 15 16.75 11.48 -3.12
C ALA A 15 15.32 12.01 -3.36
N THR A 16 15.16 13.28 -3.77
CA THR A 16 13.86 13.93 -3.98
C THR A 16 12.95 13.15 -4.93
N PRO A 17 13.41 12.65 -6.10
CA PRO A 17 12.57 11.89 -7.03
C PRO A 17 12.01 10.60 -6.43
N TYR A 18 12.80 9.89 -5.62
CA TYR A 18 12.36 8.67 -4.93
C TYR A 18 11.31 8.97 -3.86
N ILE A 19 11.47 10.08 -3.14
CA ILE A 19 10.49 10.54 -2.13
C ILE A 19 9.19 10.96 -2.83
N MET A 20 9.27 11.73 -3.91
CA MET A 20 8.10 12.12 -4.71
C MET A 20 7.40 10.89 -5.28
N MET A 21 8.15 9.91 -5.78
CA MET A 21 7.60 8.64 -6.27
C MET A 21 6.93 7.85 -5.14
N TYR A 22 7.52 7.78 -3.95
CA TYR A 22 6.91 7.09 -2.81
C TYR A 22 5.57 7.71 -2.40
N TRP A 23 5.48 9.04 -2.33
CA TRP A 23 4.21 9.73 -2.04
C TRP A 23 3.21 9.61 -3.19
N GLY A 24 3.70 9.68 -4.43
CA GLY A 24 2.90 9.47 -5.61
C GLY A 24 2.30 8.06 -5.66
N SER A 25 3.10 7.04 -5.37
CA SER A 25 2.69 5.63 -5.39
C SER A 25 1.63 5.32 -4.33
N LEU A 26 1.67 6.02 -3.18
CA LEU A 26 0.60 6.00 -2.18
C LEU A 26 -0.75 6.54 -2.71
N MET A 27 -0.75 7.38 -3.76
CA MET A 27 -1.98 7.88 -4.39
C MET A 27 -2.46 6.97 -5.52
N ILE A 28 -1.54 6.37 -6.30
CA ILE A 28 -1.84 5.51 -7.45
C ILE A 28 -2.84 4.40 -7.09
N GLY A 29 -2.61 3.66 -6.01
CA GLY A 29 -3.52 2.59 -5.64
C GLY A 29 -4.82 3.08 -4.98
N ARG A 30 -4.85 4.27 -4.38
CA ARG A 30 -6.12 4.88 -3.91
C ARG A 30 -7.03 5.24 -5.09
N TRP A 31 -6.48 5.78 -6.17
CA TRP A 31 -7.22 6.05 -7.40
C TRP A 31 -7.76 4.76 -8.02
N THR A 32 -6.93 3.72 -8.05
CA THR A 32 -7.33 2.39 -8.56
C THR A 32 -8.44 1.77 -7.68
N GLY A 33 -8.30 1.87 -6.36
CA GLY A 33 -9.29 1.38 -5.40
C GLY A 33 -10.62 2.12 -5.46
N ALA A 34 -10.63 3.42 -5.78
CA ALA A 34 -11.87 4.20 -5.90
C ALA A 34 -12.77 3.72 -7.05
N ILE A 35 -12.20 3.12 -8.11
CA ILE A 35 -12.95 2.59 -9.26
C ILE A 35 -13.95 1.52 -8.82
N SER A 36 -13.61 0.72 -7.80
CA SER A 36 -14.45 -0.39 -7.35
C SER A 36 -15.79 0.10 -6.78
N VAL A 37 -15.81 1.31 -6.22
CA VAL A 37 -16.99 1.95 -5.61
C VAL A 37 -17.97 2.51 -6.65
N PHE A 38 -17.48 2.90 -7.83
CA PHE A 38 -18.36 3.42 -8.88
C PHE A 38 -19.21 2.30 -9.49
N ASN A 39 -20.46 2.60 -9.82
CA ASN A 39 -21.36 1.64 -10.45
C ASN A 39 -21.10 1.57 -11.98
N LEU A 40 -20.00 0.92 -12.35
CA LEU A 40 -19.51 0.78 -13.72
C LEU A 40 -19.63 -0.67 -14.20
N SER A 41 -19.74 -0.86 -15.52
CA SER A 41 -19.72 -2.19 -16.12
C SER A 41 -18.41 -2.92 -15.79
N LYS A 42 -18.44 -4.24 -15.68
CA LYS A 42 -17.27 -5.08 -15.36
C LYS A 42 -16.10 -4.83 -16.31
N ASN A 43 -16.37 -4.66 -17.61
CA ASN A 43 -15.33 -4.37 -18.61
C ASN A 43 -14.76 -2.96 -18.42
N THR A 44 -15.60 -1.97 -18.12
CA THR A 44 -15.15 -0.60 -17.83
C THR A 44 -14.29 -0.55 -16.57
N LYS A 45 -14.69 -1.22 -15.49
CA LYS A 45 -13.87 -1.31 -14.26
C LYS A 45 -12.51 -1.93 -14.54
N MET A 46 -12.46 -3.04 -15.27
CA MET A 46 -11.21 -3.72 -15.61
C MET A 46 -10.26 -2.83 -16.42
N ILE A 47 -10.79 -2.11 -17.43
CA ILE A 47 -9.99 -1.17 -18.23
C ILE A 47 -9.47 -0.03 -17.35
N LEU A 48 -10.33 0.60 -16.54
CA LEU A 48 -9.93 1.71 -15.68
C LEU A 48 -8.90 1.26 -14.63
N GLN A 49 -9.05 0.07 -14.05
CA GLN A 49 -8.11 -0.47 -13.05
C GLN A 49 -6.72 -0.75 -13.64
N PHE A 50 -6.63 -0.97 -14.95
CA PHE A 50 -5.36 -1.08 -15.66
C PHE A 50 -4.80 0.30 -16.06
N VAL A 51 -5.65 1.16 -16.62
CA VAL A 51 -5.25 2.43 -17.24
C VAL A 51 -4.94 3.51 -16.20
N ILE A 52 -5.76 3.65 -15.15
CA ILE A 52 -5.60 4.71 -14.13
C ILE A 52 -4.24 4.65 -13.43
N PRO A 53 -3.76 3.49 -12.94
CA PRO A 53 -2.45 3.44 -12.31
C PRO A 53 -1.29 3.81 -13.26
N LEU A 54 -1.40 3.48 -14.55
CA LEU A 54 -0.41 3.87 -15.57
C LEU A 54 -0.47 5.37 -15.87
N ILE A 55 -1.66 5.96 -15.95
CA ILE A 55 -1.83 7.42 -16.11
C ILE A 55 -1.23 8.14 -14.91
N ALA A 56 -1.54 7.72 -13.69
CA ALA A 56 -1.05 8.34 -12.48
C ALA A 56 0.49 8.25 -12.39
N PHE A 57 1.08 7.12 -12.76
CA PHE A 57 2.53 6.96 -12.89
C PHE A 57 3.14 7.89 -13.96
N GLY A 58 2.50 8.01 -15.12
CA GLY A 58 2.92 8.92 -16.18
C GLY A 58 2.88 10.39 -15.76
N ILE A 59 1.82 10.82 -15.07
CA ILE A 59 1.71 12.17 -14.50
C ILE A 59 2.83 12.43 -13.49
N LEU A 60 3.13 11.46 -12.61
CA LEU A 60 4.22 11.57 -11.64
C LEU A 60 5.57 11.76 -12.32
N ILE A 61 5.89 10.94 -13.33
CA ILE A 61 7.13 11.08 -14.10
C ILE A 61 7.19 12.44 -14.79
N ALA A 62 6.09 12.89 -15.40
CA ALA A 62 6.03 14.18 -16.08
C ALA A 62 6.30 15.35 -15.11
N ILE A 63 5.73 15.32 -13.91
CA ILE A 63 5.97 16.32 -12.86
C ILE A 63 7.43 16.31 -12.40
N ILE A 64 8.00 15.12 -12.14
CA ILE A 64 9.40 14.99 -11.70
C ILE A 64 10.37 15.48 -12.80
N TYR A 65 10.11 15.13 -14.06
CA TYR A 65 10.90 15.59 -15.21
C TYR A 65 10.80 17.11 -15.38
N SER A 66 9.58 17.67 -15.30
CA SER A 66 9.35 19.13 -15.37
C SER A 66 10.00 19.88 -14.21
N SER A 67 10.30 19.20 -13.10
CA SER A 67 10.97 19.77 -11.93
C SER A 67 12.50 19.72 -12.06
N GLY A 68 13.04 19.25 -13.19
CA GLY A 68 14.47 19.21 -13.49
C GLY A 68 15.24 18.02 -12.91
N TYR A 69 14.53 16.99 -12.42
CA TYR A 69 15.17 15.81 -11.82
C TYR A 69 15.37 14.66 -12.81
N ASN A 70 16.37 13.82 -12.54
CA ASN A 70 16.62 12.61 -13.31
C ASN A 70 15.56 11.54 -13.02
N VAL A 71 14.77 11.19 -14.04
CA VAL A 71 13.70 10.18 -13.98
C VAL A 71 14.14 8.79 -14.45
N ALA A 72 15.36 8.62 -14.98
CA ALA A 72 15.80 7.36 -15.57
C ALA A 72 15.69 6.15 -14.61
N PRO A 73 16.06 6.26 -13.31
CA PRO A 73 15.87 5.17 -12.36
C PRO A 73 14.39 4.85 -12.10
N LEU A 74 13.52 5.85 -12.20
CA LEU A 74 12.10 5.69 -11.90
C LEU A 74 11.34 4.89 -12.97
N TYR A 75 11.84 4.78 -14.20
CA TYR A 75 11.18 3.97 -15.23
C TYR A 75 11.05 2.51 -14.84
N TYR A 76 12.04 1.93 -14.15
CA TYR A 76 11.98 0.54 -13.69
C TYR A 76 10.89 0.30 -12.64
N TYR A 77 10.42 1.35 -11.96
CA TYR A 77 9.32 1.27 -11.01
C TYR A 77 7.99 0.85 -11.67
N ILE A 78 7.87 0.96 -13.00
CA ILE A 78 6.71 0.46 -13.74
C ILE A 78 6.46 -1.04 -13.50
N ILE A 79 7.52 -1.83 -13.24
CA ILE A 79 7.40 -3.26 -12.94
C ILE A 79 6.62 -3.44 -11.63
N CYS A 80 6.91 -2.65 -10.60
CA CYS A 80 6.16 -2.66 -9.34
C CYS A 80 4.70 -2.26 -9.55
N VAL A 81 4.43 -1.29 -10.43
CA VAL A 81 3.06 -0.87 -10.79
C VAL A 81 2.31 -2.01 -11.49
N VAL A 82 2.94 -2.73 -12.42
CA VAL A 82 2.32 -3.87 -13.11
C VAL A 82 2.01 -5.01 -12.14
N ILE A 83 2.94 -5.33 -11.22
CA ILE A 83 2.71 -6.33 -10.17
C ILE A 83 1.50 -5.94 -9.30
N GLN A 84 1.37 -4.66 -8.96
CA GLN A 84 0.22 -4.15 -8.21
C GLN A 84 -1.09 -4.34 -8.97
N ILE A 85 -1.12 -3.99 -10.25
CA ILE A 85 -2.31 -4.15 -11.10
C ILE A 85 -2.72 -5.62 -11.15
N ALA A 86 -1.76 -6.53 -11.33
CA ALA A 86 -2.02 -7.96 -11.32
C ALA A 86 -2.57 -8.43 -9.96
N ALA A 87 -1.97 -7.98 -8.85
CA ALA A 87 -2.44 -8.29 -7.50
C ALA A 87 -3.87 -7.80 -7.24
N PHE A 88 -4.20 -6.62 -7.75
CA PHE A 88 -5.54 -6.05 -7.66
C PHE A 88 -6.57 -6.89 -8.45
N TYR A 89 -6.21 -7.30 -9.67
CA TYR A 89 -7.04 -8.18 -10.46
C TYR A 89 -7.30 -9.55 -9.79
N ILE A 90 -6.27 -10.10 -9.12
CA ILE A 90 -6.40 -11.34 -8.34
C ILE A 90 -7.32 -11.15 -7.13
N SER A 91 -7.33 -9.97 -6.51
CA SER A 91 -8.16 -9.69 -5.33
C SER A 91 -9.66 -9.68 -5.64
N LYS A 92 -10.06 -9.44 -6.90
CA LYS A 92 -11.45 -9.36 -7.35
C LYS A 92 -12.30 -8.36 -6.57
N ASP A 93 -11.71 -7.21 -6.20
CA ASP A 93 -12.36 -6.14 -5.44
C ASP A 93 -12.90 -6.55 -4.04
N LYS A 94 -12.54 -7.74 -3.55
CA LYS A 94 -12.99 -8.21 -2.22
C LYS A 94 -12.10 -7.61 -1.13
N PRO A 95 -12.62 -6.85 -0.16
CA PRO A 95 -11.78 -6.14 0.82
C PRO A 95 -10.88 -7.06 1.65
N ALA A 96 -11.40 -8.19 2.15
CA ALA A 96 -10.61 -9.15 2.93
C ALA A 96 -9.47 -9.77 2.11
N ARG A 97 -9.75 -10.12 0.85
CA ARG A 97 -8.76 -10.72 -0.06
C ARG A 97 -7.72 -9.71 -0.52
N THR A 98 -8.16 -8.49 -0.82
CA THR A 98 -7.32 -7.34 -1.14
C THR A 98 -6.35 -7.09 0.01
N LEU A 99 -6.84 -6.97 1.24
CA LEU A 99 -5.99 -6.71 2.39
C LEU A 99 -4.97 -7.83 2.62
N LEU A 100 -5.38 -9.10 2.51
CA LEU A 100 -4.46 -10.24 2.60
C LEU A 100 -3.38 -10.20 1.51
N ILE A 101 -3.74 -10.07 0.23
CA ILE A 101 -2.76 -10.08 -0.87
C ILE A 101 -1.79 -8.89 -0.77
N PHE A 102 -2.30 -7.69 -0.47
CA PHE A 102 -1.43 -6.51 -0.38
C PHE A 102 -0.56 -6.51 0.88
N SER A 103 -1.05 -7.05 2.00
CA SER A 103 -0.23 -7.25 3.19
C SER A 103 0.89 -8.27 2.95
N THR A 104 0.62 -9.39 2.27
CA THR A 104 1.66 -10.39 1.97
C THR A 104 2.68 -9.86 0.97
N LEU A 105 2.25 -9.14 -0.07
CA LEU A 105 3.16 -8.44 -0.97
C LEU A 105 4.01 -7.40 -0.24
N GLY A 106 3.43 -6.67 0.72
CA GLY A 106 4.17 -5.75 1.58
C GLY A 106 5.22 -6.44 2.43
N ILE A 107 4.91 -7.58 3.05
CA ILE A 107 5.89 -8.39 3.80
C ILE A 107 7.04 -8.81 2.87
N VAL A 108 6.72 -9.37 1.71
CA VAL A 108 7.72 -9.83 0.74
C VAL A 108 8.60 -8.67 0.28
N ALA A 109 8.01 -7.52 -0.05
CA ALA A 109 8.73 -6.32 -0.42
C ALA A 109 9.67 -5.82 0.68
N MET A 110 9.20 -5.76 1.95
CA MET A 110 10.06 -5.36 3.06
C MET A 110 11.19 -6.37 3.32
N LEU A 111 10.93 -7.67 3.22
CA LEU A 111 11.94 -8.71 3.38
C LEU A 111 13.00 -8.66 2.27
N ILE A 112 12.59 -8.52 1.02
CA ILE A 112 13.52 -8.30 -0.11
C ILE A 112 14.33 -7.03 0.16
N GLY A 113 13.68 -5.94 0.57
CA GLY A 113 14.35 -4.70 0.94
C GLY A 113 15.40 -4.86 2.04
N LEU A 114 15.14 -5.70 3.04
CA LEU A 114 16.07 -5.99 4.15
C LEU A 114 17.22 -6.91 3.76
N MET A 115 16.98 -7.86 2.86
CA MET A 115 17.98 -8.85 2.42
C MET A 115 18.84 -8.37 1.25
N THR A 116 18.45 -7.29 0.58
CA THR A 116 19.14 -6.73 -0.58
C THR A 116 19.66 -5.33 -0.28
N THR A 117 20.56 -4.83 -1.13
CA THR A 117 21.11 -3.48 -1.10
C THR A 117 21.05 -2.85 -2.50
N GLY A 118 21.36 -1.56 -2.62
CA GLY A 118 21.31 -0.83 -3.88
C GLY A 118 19.88 -0.58 -4.40
N ASP A 119 19.75 -0.44 -5.72
CA ASP A 119 18.50 -0.05 -6.38
C ASP A 119 17.34 -1.03 -6.13
N ILE A 120 17.65 -2.32 -6.01
CA ILE A 120 16.65 -3.37 -5.74
C ILE A 120 15.98 -3.12 -4.39
N ALA A 121 16.76 -2.80 -3.36
CA ALA A 121 16.24 -2.51 -2.03
C ALA A 121 15.44 -1.20 -2.01
N ILE A 122 15.88 -0.19 -2.76
CA ILE A 122 15.15 1.07 -2.94
C ILE A 122 13.77 0.80 -3.55
N TYR A 123 13.70 0.05 -4.66
CA TYR A 123 12.42 -0.29 -5.28
C TYR A 123 11.53 -1.15 -4.38
N ALA A 124 12.12 -2.09 -3.62
CA ALA A 124 11.39 -2.90 -2.66
C ALA A 124 10.75 -2.04 -1.56
N PHE A 125 11.48 -1.10 -0.96
CA PHE A 125 10.92 -0.17 0.03
C PHE A 125 9.90 0.79 -0.58
N LEU A 126 10.14 1.30 -1.79
CA LEU A 126 9.19 2.16 -2.50
C LEU A 126 7.89 1.41 -2.84
N SER A 127 7.96 0.13 -3.20
CA SER A 127 6.77 -0.69 -3.48
C SER A 127 5.89 -0.88 -2.24
N GLY A 128 6.45 -0.76 -1.03
CA GLY A 128 5.70 -0.69 0.23
C GLY A 128 4.65 0.43 0.24
N GLY A 129 4.96 1.59 -0.34
CA GLY A 129 3.98 2.68 -0.47
C GLY A 129 2.83 2.33 -1.42
N LEU A 130 3.16 1.64 -2.51
CA LEU A 130 2.20 1.20 -3.53
C LEU A 130 1.17 0.22 -2.93
N VAL A 131 1.64 -0.78 -2.18
CA VAL A 131 0.74 -1.76 -1.53
C VAL A 131 -0.09 -1.13 -0.41
N CYS A 132 0.49 -0.22 0.39
CA CYS A 132 -0.21 0.46 1.49
C CYS A 132 -1.42 1.29 1.04
N SER A 133 -1.39 1.84 -0.16
CA SER A 133 -2.40 2.75 -0.68
C SER A 133 -3.83 2.17 -0.66
N ILE A 134 -3.97 0.88 -0.97
CA ILE A 134 -5.27 0.18 -1.12
C ILE A 134 -5.74 -0.43 0.21
N MET A 135 -4.84 -0.56 1.19
CA MET A 135 -5.13 -1.22 2.45
C MET A 135 -6.08 -0.40 3.33
N TRP A 136 -5.96 0.92 3.34
CA TRP A 136 -6.78 1.76 4.22
C TRP A 136 -8.29 1.65 3.95
N PRO A 137 -8.80 1.80 2.70
CA PRO A 137 -10.21 1.55 2.41
C PRO A 137 -10.66 0.14 2.78
N ALA A 138 -9.83 -0.88 2.54
CA ALA A 138 -10.16 -2.27 2.88
C ALA A 138 -10.24 -2.50 4.40
N ILE A 139 -9.30 -1.95 5.19
CA ILE A 139 -9.33 -1.98 6.64
C ILE A 139 -10.59 -1.27 7.14
N PHE A 140 -10.87 -0.08 6.62
CA PHE A 140 -12.04 0.70 7.03
C PHE A 140 -13.33 -0.07 6.78
N SER A 141 -13.54 -0.58 5.57
CA SER A 141 -14.73 -1.38 5.21
C SER A 141 -14.89 -2.62 6.09
N LEU A 142 -13.80 -3.35 6.37
CA LEU A 142 -13.83 -4.56 7.21
C LEU A 142 -14.07 -4.25 8.69
N SER A 143 -13.48 -3.17 9.21
CA SER A 143 -13.61 -2.79 10.61
C SER A 143 -15.00 -2.29 10.98
N ILE A 144 -15.72 -1.70 10.04
CA ILE A 144 -17.09 -1.20 10.28
C ILE A 144 -18.18 -2.23 9.93
N ALA A 145 -17.80 -3.30 9.24
CA ALA A 145 -18.70 -4.39 8.89
C ALA A 145 -19.28 -5.05 10.16
N GLY A 146 -20.60 -5.22 10.20
CA GLY A 146 -21.29 -5.89 11.31
C GLY A 146 -21.49 -5.05 12.58
N LEU A 147 -21.09 -3.77 12.60
CA LEU A 147 -21.30 -2.90 13.77
C LEU A 147 -22.74 -2.36 13.90
N GLY A 148 -23.52 -2.38 12.82
CA GLY A 148 -24.91 -1.89 12.82
C GLY A 148 -25.03 -0.46 13.35
N LYS A 149 -25.78 -0.27 14.43
CA LYS A 149 -25.98 1.05 15.08
C LYS A 149 -24.70 1.71 15.61
N TYR A 150 -23.62 0.95 15.78
CA TYR A 150 -22.34 1.46 16.28
C TYR A 150 -21.34 1.84 15.19
N THR A 151 -21.72 1.78 13.91
CA THR A 151 -20.85 2.06 12.76
C THR A 151 -20.16 3.43 12.86
N SER A 152 -20.90 4.48 13.25
CA SER A 152 -20.33 5.83 13.41
C SER A 152 -19.31 5.91 14.55
N GLN A 153 -19.57 5.23 15.67
CA GLN A 153 -18.64 5.20 16.81
C GLN A 153 -17.38 4.40 16.46
N GLY A 154 -17.54 3.23 15.82
CA GLY A 154 -16.41 2.42 15.34
C GLY A 154 -15.54 3.18 14.33
N SER A 155 -16.16 3.90 13.40
CA SER A 155 -15.45 4.76 12.44
C SER A 155 -14.64 5.84 13.14
N ALA A 156 -15.20 6.49 14.18
CA ALA A 156 -14.49 7.50 14.95
C ALA A 156 -13.26 6.92 15.68
N PHE A 157 -13.40 5.74 16.31
CA PHE A 157 -12.25 5.05 16.92
C PHE A 157 -11.16 4.72 15.90
N LEU A 158 -11.55 4.25 14.72
CA LEU A 158 -10.60 3.91 13.64
C LEU A 158 -9.80 5.14 13.20
N ILE A 159 -10.44 6.30 13.05
CA ILE A 159 -9.77 7.56 12.70
C ILE A 159 -8.85 8.03 13.84
N MET A 160 -9.26 7.90 15.11
CA MET A 160 -8.39 8.24 16.25
C MET A 160 -7.12 7.39 16.31
N MET A 161 -7.18 6.13 15.85
CA MET A 161 -6.02 5.23 15.81
C MET A 161 -4.96 5.61 14.77
N ILE A 162 -5.17 6.66 13.97
CA ILE A 162 -4.10 7.30 13.19
C ILE A 162 -2.93 7.74 14.10
N LEU A 163 -3.15 7.88 15.41
CA LEU A 163 -2.11 8.01 16.44
C LEU A 163 -0.96 6.99 16.31
N GLY A 164 -1.22 5.78 15.80
CA GLY A 164 -0.19 4.79 15.53
C GLY A 164 0.93 5.32 14.61
N GLY A 165 0.60 6.21 13.67
CA GLY A 165 1.58 6.89 12.82
C GLY A 165 2.47 7.88 13.57
N GLY A 166 2.10 8.31 14.78
CA GLY A 166 2.96 9.09 15.67
C GLY A 166 3.78 8.23 16.65
N ILE A 167 3.40 6.97 16.87
CA ILE A 167 4.05 6.06 17.82
C ILE A 167 5.11 5.19 17.15
N ILE A 168 4.79 4.60 15.99
CA ILE A 168 5.68 3.64 15.31
C ILE A 168 6.95 4.30 14.77
N PRO A 169 6.93 5.48 14.11
CA PRO A 169 8.16 6.07 13.57
C PRO A 169 9.21 6.45 14.62
N PRO A 170 8.86 7.03 15.79
CA PRO A 170 9.85 7.24 16.85
C PRO A 170 10.47 5.96 17.39
N ILE A 171 9.68 4.88 17.50
CA ILE A 171 10.20 3.56 17.90
C ILE A 171 11.18 3.04 16.85
N GLN A 172 10.82 3.17 15.56
CA GLN A 172 11.69 2.79 14.46
C GLN A 172 12.97 3.64 14.39
N GLY A 173 12.88 4.93 14.67
CA GLY A 173 14.04 5.83 14.77
C GLY A 173 15.00 5.40 15.88
N LYS A 174 14.50 5.14 17.09
CA LYS A 174 15.34 4.66 18.21
C LYS A 174 16.00 3.32 17.91
N ILE A 175 15.31 2.42 17.23
CA ILE A 175 15.87 1.13 16.81
C ILE A 175 16.93 1.35 15.72
N ALA A 176 16.69 2.27 14.79
CA ALA A 176 17.66 2.64 13.75
C ALA A 176 18.98 3.18 14.32
N ASP A 177 18.94 3.86 15.46
CA ASP A 177 20.15 4.35 16.14
C ASP A 177 21.01 3.20 16.72
N ILE A 178 20.42 2.03 16.99
CA ILE A 178 21.11 0.87 17.60
C ILE A 178 21.56 -0.14 16.54
N ILE A 179 20.65 -0.55 15.64
CA ILE A 179 20.90 -1.63 14.66
C ILE A 179 21.10 -1.12 13.23
N GLY A 180 21.04 0.19 13.02
CA GLY A 180 21.15 0.83 11.72
C GLY A 180 19.81 1.04 11.02
N ILE A 181 19.75 2.09 10.19
CA ILE A 181 18.53 2.52 9.48
C ILE A 181 17.98 1.41 8.58
N HIS A 182 18.83 0.66 7.88
CA HIS A 182 18.38 -0.40 6.98
C HIS A 182 17.65 -1.52 7.74
N GLN A 183 18.24 -2.04 8.81
CA GLN A 183 17.66 -3.14 9.59
C GLN A 183 16.42 -2.71 10.40
N SER A 184 16.30 -1.43 10.74
CA SER A 184 15.11 -0.89 11.42
C SER A 184 13.81 -1.05 10.63
N TYR A 185 13.88 -1.23 9.31
CA TYR A 185 12.71 -1.50 8.46
C TYR A 185 12.07 -2.87 8.74
N PHE A 186 12.68 -3.73 9.57
CA PHE A 186 12.02 -4.93 10.10
C PHE A 186 10.71 -4.59 10.84
N ILE A 187 10.62 -3.41 11.46
CA ILE A 187 9.38 -2.93 12.08
C ILE A 187 8.27 -2.78 11.04
N ALA A 188 8.58 -2.26 9.85
CA ALA A 188 7.61 -2.15 8.77
C ALA A 188 7.13 -3.55 8.33
N ALA A 189 8.02 -4.54 8.26
CA ALA A 189 7.65 -5.93 7.97
C ALA A 189 6.69 -6.50 9.03
N ILE A 190 6.95 -6.23 10.33
CA ILE A 190 6.04 -6.62 11.42
C ILE A 190 4.67 -5.95 11.26
N CYS A 191 4.62 -4.65 10.91
CA CYS A 191 3.36 -3.95 10.68
C CYS A 191 2.54 -4.60 9.55
N PHE A 192 3.17 -4.96 8.43
CA PHE A 192 2.47 -5.68 7.36
C PHE A 192 2.04 -7.08 7.78
N ALA A 193 2.85 -7.80 8.58
CA ALA A 193 2.46 -9.09 9.15
C ALA A 193 1.23 -8.98 10.05
N TYR A 194 1.15 -7.92 10.87
CA TYR A 194 -0.04 -7.63 11.67
C TYR A 194 -1.27 -7.36 10.80
N LEU A 195 -1.13 -6.63 9.69
CA LEU A 195 -2.25 -6.39 8.77
C LEU A 195 -2.71 -7.68 8.07
N ALA A 196 -1.80 -8.58 7.73
CA ALA A 196 -2.12 -9.91 7.21
C ALA A 196 -2.90 -10.73 8.25
N PHE A 197 -2.43 -10.73 9.50
CA PHE A 197 -3.11 -11.38 10.62
C PHE A 197 -4.51 -10.79 10.85
N PHE A 198 -4.64 -9.46 10.86
CA PHE A 198 -5.92 -8.75 10.99
C PHE A 198 -6.90 -9.17 9.89
N ALA A 199 -6.46 -9.20 8.63
CA ALA A 199 -7.33 -9.59 7.52
C ALA A 199 -7.82 -11.04 7.62
N PHE A 200 -6.97 -11.95 8.12
CA PHE A 200 -7.33 -13.34 8.37
C PHE A 200 -8.33 -13.49 9.53
N VAL A 201 -8.07 -12.83 10.66
CA VAL A 201 -8.91 -12.91 11.86
C VAL A 201 -10.28 -12.28 11.63
N VAL A 202 -10.33 -11.07 11.05
CA VAL A 202 -11.60 -10.37 10.80
C VAL A 202 -12.46 -11.15 9.82
N LYS A 203 -11.87 -11.76 8.79
CA LYS A 203 -12.61 -12.67 7.91
C LYS A 203 -13.27 -13.82 8.67
N GLY A 204 -12.57 -14.40 9.65
CA GLY A 204 -13.12 -15.44 10.53
C GLY A 204 -14.24 -14.95 11.43
N ILE A 205 -14.12 -13.74 11.98
CA ILE A 205 -15.15 -13.13 12.85
C ILE A 205 -16.41 -12.81 12.07
N LEU A 206 -16.31 -12.16 10.91
CA LEU A 206 -17.46 -11.83 10.06
C LEU A 206 -18.22 -13.08 9.62
N ARG A 207 -17.50 -14.13 9.25
CA ARG A 207 -18.10 -15.42 8.90
C ARG A 207 -18.88 -16.04 10.07
N LYS A 208 -18.41 -15.90 11.31
CA LYS A 208 -19.14 -16.35 12.52
C LYS A 208 -20.38 -15.53 12.80
N GLN A 209 -20.42 -14.28 12.37
CA GLN A 209 -21.59 -13.39 12.48
C GLN A 209 -22.61 -13.64 11.35
N GLY A 210 -22.36 -14.61 10.45
CA GLY A 210 -23.20 -14.86 9.29
C GLY A 210 -23.05 -13.82 8.17
N ILE A 211 -22.14 -12.86 8.33
CA ILE A 211 -21.86 -11.82 7.35
C ILE A 211 -20.78 -12.36 6.40
N ASP A 212 -21.22 -12.92 5.28
CA ASP A 212 -20.31 -13.23 4.20
C ASP A 212 -20.07 -11.97 3.36
N TYR A 213 -19.13 -11.15 3.82
CA TYR A 213 -18.71 -9.93 3.13
C TYR A 213 -18.20 -10.24 1.69
N ASP A 214 -17.75 -11.47 1.43
CA ASP A 214 -17.36 -11.92 0.09
C ASP A 214 -18.58 -12.20 -0.82
N ALA A 215 -19.79 -12.39 -0.27
CA ALA A 215 -21.05 -12.65 -0.96
C ALA A 215 -21.91 -11.38 -1.12
N GLU A 216 -22.00 -10.51 -0.11
CA GLU A 216 -22.80 -9.28 -0.18
C GLU A 216 -22.26 -8.26 -1.20
N VAL A 217 -20.93 -8.13 -1.33
CA VAL A 217 -20.30 -7.27 -2.35
C VAL A 217 -20.57 -7.78 -3.78
N SER A 218 -20.79 -9.10 -3.94
CA SER A 218 -21.17 -9.68 -5.24
C SER A 218 -22.65 -9.43 -5.57
N ALA A 219 -23.51 -9.23 -4.56
CA ALA A 219 -24.94 -8.95 -4.72
C ALA A 219 -25.25 -7.46 -4.94
N ALA A 220 -24.48 -6.54 -4.33
CA ALA A 220 -24.62 -5.10 -4.50
C ALA A 220 -24.09 -4.56 -5.86
N GLY A 221 -23.47 -5.42 -6.66
CA GLY A 221 -22.94 -5.11 -8.00
C GLY A 221 -23.83 -5.55 -9.16
N HIS A 222 -25.10 -5.88 -8.91
CA HIS A 222 -26.11 -6.21 -9.91
C HIS A 222 -27.17 -5.10 -10.01
#